data_AF-A0A926KKB4-F1
#
_entry.id   AF-A0A926KKB4-F1
#
_cell.length_a   1.000
_cell.length_b   1.000
_cell.length_c   1.000
_cell.angle_alpha   90.00
_cell.angle_beta   90.00
_cell.angle_gamma   90.00
#
_symmetry.space_group_name_H-M   'P 1'
#
loop_
_entity.id
_entity.type
_entity.pdbx_description
1 polymer ?
#
loop_
_entity_poly.entity_id
_entity_poly.type
_entity_poly.pdbx_seq_one_letter_code
_entity_poly.pdbx_strand_id
1 'polypeptide(L)'
;MEPLLRLPDGTVKQINPFSGTEVWTVPGRGNRPLPNVVRDVHSLTEHELRHRCAFCEQRYLETTPERARWTLSDNGLREHHGLTVDEVVAASADFRRVPNLFEILSYDYWNLNYGYTGGREALRREEHYLSTELGRRHVSDMVQARLRAQGLDLELSEGVVTAQSRGFFAGCHDVIIARRHFVDGATRTDQLASSGTLSVAEHEAFVRATIATAQQLYADNPHARYVSIFQNWLAPAGASFEHLHKQAVAIDRLSRRMQRELKKLRKEPDIYRRLGPELARRHGLVIAENEHAIAFAGIGHRYPGIDVYTKVDGVPWELAPEVVRDWSALVRTVHAATGPLVPTNEEWHHQPPGLTGVSAPLRAVIKWRINTPAGFEGGTGVFVNTIDPWTLRDRVVDRIADLQH
;
A
#
# COMPACT_ATOMS: atom_id res chain seq x y z
N MET A 1 -11.45 19.77 23.18
CA MET A 1 -12.65 19.34 22.42
C MET A 1 -12.64 17.83 22.40
N GLU A 2 -13.78 17.18 22.65
CA GLU A 2 -13.89 15.73 22.63
C GLU A 2 -13.68 15.20 21.19
N PRO A 3 -12.82 14.19 20.95
CA PRO A 3 -12.51 13.72 19.60
C PRO A 3 -13.69 13.10 18.84
N LEU A 4 -14.73 12.65 19.56
CA LEU A 4 -15.90 11.98 19.00
C LEU A 4 -17.13 12.35 19.83
N LEU A 5 -18.12 12.99 19.22
CA LEU A 5 -19.33 13.46 19.88
C LEU A 5 -20.56 13.13 19.03
N ARG A 6 -21.59 12.54 19.65
CA ARG A 6 -22.92 12.38 19.04
C ARG A 6 -23.87 13.43 19.59
N LEU A 7 -24.47 14.21 18.69
CA LEU A 7 -25.41 15.27 19.02
C LEU A 7 -26.85 14.74 19.15
N PRO A 8 -27.78 15.50 19.78
CA PRO A 8 -29.17 15.07 19.97
C PRO A 8 -29.93 14.80 18.67
N ASP A 9 -29.56 15.47 17.57
CA ASP A 9 -30.15 15.24 16.24
C ASP A 9 -29.63 13.96 15.57
N GLY A 10 -28.65 13.27 16.17
CA GLY A 10 -27.99 12.08 15.64
C GLY A 10 -26.71 12.39 14.85
N THR A 11 -26.35 13.66 14.64
CA THR A 11 -25.11 14.04 13.96
C THR A 11 -23.89 13.61 14.78
N VAL A 12 -22.95 12.91 14.16
CA VAL A 12 -21.68 12.54 14.78
C VAL A 12 -20.59 13.49 14.28
N LYS A 13 -19.94 14.21 15.19
CA LYS A 13 -18.78 15.05 14.92
C LYS A 13 -17.51 14.38 15.40
N GLN A 14 -16.49 14.40 14.57
CA GLN A 14 -15.21 13.73 14.80
C GLN A 14 -14.06 14.70 14.54
N ILE A 15 -13.03 14.63 15.36
CA ILE A 15 -11.76 15.33 15.14
C ILE A 15 -10.64 14.33 15.28
N ASN A 16 -9.85 14.15 14.22
CA ASN A 16 -8.71 13.26 14.28
C ASN A 16 -7.65 13.82 15.26
N PRO A 17 -7.26 13.07 16.30
CA PRO A 17 -6.35 13.58 17.32
C PRO A 17 -4.95 13.92 16.80
N PHE A 18 -4.54 13.26 15.71
CA PHE A 18 -3.22 13.44 15.11
C PHE A 18 -3.22 14.57 14.08
N SER A 19 -4.11 14.51 13.09
CA SER A 19 -4.15 15.44 11.97
C SER A 19 -4.96 16.72 12.22
N GLY A 20 -5.90 16.70 13.18
CA GLY A 20 -6.89 17.76 13.38
C GLY A 20 -7.98 17.79 12.31
N THR A 21 -8.12 16.73 11.50
CA THR A 21 -9.15 16.65 10.46
C THR A 21 -10.53 16.56 11.11
N GLU A 22 -11.45 17.43 10.68
CA GLU A 22 -12.85 17.42 11.12
C GLU A 22 -13.71 16.61 10.15
N VAL A 23 -14.58 15.76 10.71
CA VAL A 23 -15.45 14.88 9.93
C VAL A 23 -16.81 14.78 10.59
N TRP A 24 -17.87 14.95 9.80
CA TRP A 24 -19.25 14.85 10.26
C TRP A 24 -19.96 13.68 9.58
N THR A 25 -20.76 12.94 10.35
CA THR A 25 -21.72 11.96 9.84
C THR A 25 -23.11 12.48 10.19
N VAL A 26 -23.90 12.84 9.18
CA VAL A 26 -25.22 13.46 9.35
C VAL A 26 -26.32 12.43 9.04
N PRO A 27 -27.36 12.31 9.89
CA PRO A 27 -28.51 11.44 9.64
C PRO A 27 -29.17 11.69 8.28
N GLY A 28 -29.71 10.64 7.67
CA GLY A 28 -30.34 10.71 6.34
C GLY A 28 -29.38 10.60 5.14
N ARG A 29 -28.04 10.72 5.35
CA ARG A 29 -27.04 10.44 4.30
C ARG A 29 -26.51 8.99 4.30
N GLY A 30 -26.78 8.22 5.36
CA GLY A 30 -26.24 6.87 5.58
C GLY A 30 -26.95 5.71 4.87
N ASN A 31 -28.13 5.92 4.28
CA ASN A 31 -28.94 4.85 3.68
C ASN A 31 -28.53 4.45 2.25
N ARG A 32 -27.41 4.95 1.74
CA ARG A 32 -26.92 4.55 0.40
C ARG A 32 -26.17 3.21 0.51
N PRO A 33 -26.51 2.21 -0.31
CA PRO A 33 -25.69 1.01 -0.46
C PRO A 33 -24.26 1.40 -0.82
N LEU A 34 -23.28 0.57 -0.42
CA LEU A 34 -21.91 0.75 -0.90
C LEU A 34 -21.94 0.67 -2.44
N PRO A 35 -21.33 1.62 -3.14
CA PRO A 35 -21.37 1.63 -4.60
C PRO A 35 -20.72 0.34 -5.12
N ASN A 36 -21.45 -0.44 -5.92
CA ASN A 36 -20.86 -1.56 -6.64
C ASN A 36 -19.99 -0.99 -7.77
N VAL A 37 -18.69 -1.26 -7.71
CA VAL A 37 -17.71 -0.64 -8.61
C VAL A 37 -17.47 -1.48 -9.86
N VAL A 38 -17.77 -2.78 -9.82
CA VAL A 38 -17.63 -3.65 -10.98
C VAL A 38 -18.89 -3.50 -11.83
N ARG A 39 -18.75 -2.78 -12.96
CA ARG A 39 -19.88 -2.49 -13.87
C ARG A 39 -20.09 -3.58 -14.92
N ASP A 40 -19.04 -4.32 -15.28
CA ASP A 40 -19.05 -5.28 -16.38
C ASP A 40 -18.67 -6.70 -15.91
N VAL A 41 -19.54 -7.30 -15.10
CA VAL A 41 -19.33 -8.68 -14.64
C VAL A 41 -19.68 -9.66 -15.76
N HIS A 42 -18.69 -10.44 -16.19
CA HIS A 42 -18.86 -11.48 -17.21
C HIS A 42 -17.98 -12.68 -16.92
N SER A 43 -18.23 -13.77 -17.65
CA SER A 43 -17.42 -14.99 -17.57
C SER A 43 -16.02 -14.75 -18.08
N LEU A 44 -15.02 -15.20 -17.33
CA LEU A 44 -13.62 -15.11 -17.71
C LEU A 44 -13.28 -16.14 -18.79
N THR A 45 -12.53 -15.70 -19.80
CA THR A 45 -11.85 -16.61 -20.72
C THR A 45 -10.55 -17.16 -20.12
N GLU A 46 -10.05 -18.28 -20.64
CA GLU A 46 -8.74 -18.82 -20.23
C GLU A 46 -7.59 -17.83 -20.44
N HIS A 47 -7.69 -17.00 -21.48
CA HIS A 47 -6.70 -15.96 -21.77
C HIS A 47 -6.70 -14.88 -20.69
N GLU A 48 -7.87 -14.36 -20.32
CA GLU A 48 -8.01 -13.30 -19.32
C GLU A 48 -7.50 -13.72 -17.94
N LEU A 49 -7.70 -14.98 -17.55
CA LEU A 49 -7.19 -15.52 -16.27
C LEU A 49 -5.69 -15.28 -16.08
N ARG A 50 -4.91 -15.18 -17.16
CA ARG A 50 -3.45 -15.08 -17.13
C ARG A 50 -2.89 -13.79 -17.76
N HIS A 51 -3.71 -12.99 -18.44
CA HIS A 51 -3.25 -11.84 -19.25
C HIS A 51 -4.03 -10.54 -19.00
N ARG A 52 -4.90 -10.49 -17.98
CA ARG A 52 -5.80 -9.37 -17.73
C ARG A 52 -5.11 -8.00 -17.67
N CYS A 53 -3.93 -7.91 -17.07
CA CYS A 53 -3.14 -6.66 -17.04
C CYS A 53 -1.63 -6.92 -17.05
N ALA A 54 -0.83 -5.85 -17.17
CA ALA A 54 0.63 -5.89 -17.20
C ALA A 54 1.29 -6.55 -15.97
N PHE A 55 0.57 -6.68 -14.84
CA PHE A 55 1.06 -7.32 -13.63
C PHE A 55 0.85 -8.84 -13.61
N CYS A 56 0.09 -9.39 -14.55
CA CYS A 56 -0.19 -10.81 -14.62
C CYS A 56 1.05 -11.64 -14.98
N GLU A 57 1.04 -12.91 -14.55
CA GLU A 57 2.17 -13.84 -14.65
C GLU A 57 2.72 -13.99 -16.07
N GLN A 58 1.85 -14.00 -17.08
CA GLN A 58 2.23 -14.16 -18.48
C GLN A 58 2.58 -12.83 -19.17
N ARG A 59 2.64 -11.73 -18.41
CA ARG A 59 2.92 -10.37 -18.90
C ARG A 59 4.05 -9.69 -18.12
N TYR A 60 4.94 -10.47 -17.50
CA TYR A 60 6.05 -9.96 -16.67
C TYR A 60 6.96 -8.94 -17.37
N LEU A 61 7.10 -9.02 -18.70
CA LEU A 61 7.91 -8.10 -19.49
C LEU A 61 7.18 -6.80 -19.89
N GLU A 62 5.99 -6.56 -19.33
CA GLU A 62 5.27 -5.28 -19.44
C GLU A 62 5.41 -4.43 -18.18
N THR A 63 6.28 -4.88 -17.26
CA THR A 63 6.71 -4.13 -16.08
C THR A 63 8.19 -3.85 -16.20
N THR A 64 8.70 -2.82 -15.52
CA THR A 64 10.14 -2.54 -15.49
C THR A 64 10.95 -3.75 -15.00
N PRO A 65 12.26 -3.82 -15.32
CA PRO A 65 13.17 -4.84 -14.83
C PRO A 65 13.00 -5.15 -13.34
N GLU A 66 12.77 -6.43 -13.04
CA GLU A 66 12.52 -6.85 -11.68
C GLU A 66 13.74 -6.66 -10.79
N ARG A 67 13.51 -6.04 -9.62
CA ARG A 67 14.55 -5.78 -8.61
C ARG A 67 14.73 -6.98 -7.69
N ALA A 68 13.62 -7.61 -7.29
CA ALA A 68 13.60 -8.82 -6.48
C ALA A 68 12.25 -9.55 -6.65
N ARG A 69 12.20 -10.82 -6.25
CA ARG A 69 10.97 -11.60 -6.08
C ARG A 69 11.01 -12.44 -4.83
N TRP A 70 9.84 -12.89 -4.43
CA TRP A 70 9.68 -13.86 -3.36
C TRP A 70 8.88 -15.06 -3.82
N THR A 71 9.32 -16.23 -3.36
CA THR A 71 8.63 -17.51 -3.51
C THR A 71 8.32 -18.07 -2.14
N LEU A 72 7.08 -18.47 -1.92
CA LEU A 72 6.61 -19.09 -0.69
C LEU A 72 6.65 -20.62 -0.84
N SER A 73 7.20 -21.29 0.16
CA SER A 73 7.26 -22.75 0.24
C SER A 73 7.03 -23.21 1.68
N ASP A 74 6.99 -24.51 1.91
CA ASP A 74 6.92 -25.08 3.28
C ASP A 74 8.11 -24.65 4.16
N ASN A 75 9.25 -24.33 3.54
CA ASN A 75 10.44 -23.81 4.23
C ASN A 75 10.38 -22.28 4.49
N GLY A 76 9.24 -21.66 4.22
CA GLY A 76 9.00 -20.22 4.39
C GLY A 76 9.25 -19.41 3.11
N LEU A 77 9.30 -18.09 3.31
CA LEU A 77 9.48 -17.11 2.25
C LEU A 77 10.95 -16.99 1.86
N ARG A 78 11.26 -17.21 0.59
CA ARG A 78 12.60 -17.01 0.02
C ARG A 78 12.62 -15.81 -0.91
N GLU A 79 13.58 -14.92 -0.72
CA GLU A 79 13.85 -13.79 -1.60
C GLU A 79 14.91 -14.15 -2.65
N HIS A 80 14.71 -13.67 -3.88
CA HIS A 80 15.66 -13.80 -4.98
C HIS A 80 15.88 -12.41 -5.58
N HIS A 81 17.12 -12.09 -5.93
CA HIS A 81 17.52 -10.79 -6.48
C HIS A 81 18.55 -10.97 -7.59
N GLY A 82 18.74 -9.92 -8.39
CA GLY A 82 19.77 -9.90 -9.43
C GLY A 82 19.54 -10.95 -10.52
N LEU A 83 18.29 -11.26 -10.84
CA LEU A 83 17.94 -12.23 -11.89
C LEU A 83 18.05 -11.59 -13.28
N THR A 84 18.43 -12.38 -14.26
CA THR A 84 18.28 -12.08 -15.70
C THR A 84 16.82 -12.17 -16.13
N VAL A 85 16.51 -11.72 -17.36
CA VAL A 85 15.15 -11.83 -17.90
C VAL A 85 14.75 -13.28 -18.12
N ASP A 86 15.66 -14.09 -18.63
CA ASP A 86 15.44 -15.51 -18.87
C ASP A 86 15.03 -16.22 -17.58
N GLU A 87 15.71 -15.94 -16.46
CA GLU A 87 15.34 -16.46 -15.13
C GLU A 87 14.00 -15.91 -14.64
N VAL A 88 13.71 -14.62 -14.90
CA VAL A 88 12.46 -13.97 -14.51
C VAL A 88 11.25 -14.65 -15.15
N VAL A 89 11.35 -15.04 -16.42
CA VAL A 89 10.25 -15.69 -17.17
C VAL A 89 10.22 -17.21 -17.04
N ALA A 90 11.33 -17.83 -16.64
CA ALA A 90 11.42 -19.29 -16.47
C ALA A 90 10.66 -19.82 -15.24
N ALA A 91 10.37 -18.97 -14.26
CA ALA A 91 9.69 -19.36 -13.03
C ALA A 91 8.70 -18.29 -12.53
N SER A 92 7.59 -18.76 -11.96
CA SER A 92 6.61 -17.91 -11.30
C SER A 92 7.13 -17.38 -9.96
N ALA A 93 6.68 -16.19 -9.57
CA ALA A 93 6.92 -15.61 -8.25
C ALA A 93 5.58 -15.39 -7.52
N ASP A 94 5.54 -15.57 -6.20
CA ASP A 94 4.37 -15.23 -5.39
C ASP A 94 4.23 -13.71 -5.22
N PHE A 95 5.38 -13.03 -5.10
CA PHE A 95 5.46 -11.57 -5.08
C PHE A 95 6.65 -11.09 -5.92
N ARG A 96 6.48 -9.99 -6.64
CA ARG A 96 7.53 -9.33 -7.42
C ARG A 96 7.71 -7.90 -6.94
N ARG A 97 8.95 -7.42 -6.89
CA ARG A 97 9.30 -6.01 -6.67
C ARG A 97 9.89 -5.46 -7.95
N VAL A 98 9.22 -4.47 -8.52
CA VAL A 98 9.65 -3.76 -9.72
C VAL A 98 9.69 -2.26 -9.44
N PRO A 99 10.64 -1.50 -9.99
CA PRO A 99 10.57 -0.04 -9.98
C PRO A 99 9.29 0.46 -10.66
N ASN A 100 8.70 1.53 -10.17
CA ASN A 100 7.53 2.11 -10.82
C ASN A 100 7.95 2.74 -12.17
N LEU A 101 7.20 2.44 -13.23
CA LEU A 101 7.42 3.04 -14.54
C LEU A 101 7.27 4.57 -14.51
N PHE A 102 6.36 5.07 -13.66
CA PHE A 102 6.07 6.49 -13.46
C PHE A 102 6.36 6.88 -12.01
N GLU A 103 7.64 7.13 -11.74
CA GLU A 103 8.13 7.49 -10.40
C GLU A 103 7.50 8.81 -9.89
N ILE A 104 7.23 8.90 -8.59
CA ILE A 104 6.76 10.17 -7.99
C ILE A 104 7.93 11.15 -7.88
N LEU A 105 9.06 10.67 -7.37
CA LEU A 105 10.36 11.33 -7.43
C LEU A 105 11.24 10.48 -8.32
N SER A 106 11.50 10.96 -9.54
CA SER A 106 12.28 10.23 -10.54
C SER A 106 13.71 9.99 -10.10
N TYR A 107 14.38 9.04 -10.74
CA TYR A 107 15.83 8.93 -10.62
C TYR A 107 16.55 10.27 -10.85
N ASP A 108 16.17 11.06 -11.86
CA ASP A 108 16.76 12.37 -12.13
C ASP A 108 16.62 13.34 -10.96
N TYR A 109 15.49 13.30 -10.24
CA TYR A 109 15.32 14.08 -9.02
C TYR A 109 16.43 13.76 -8.01
N TRP A 110 16.70 12.48 -7.78
CA TRP A 110 17.71 12.06 -6.81
C TRP A 110 19.13 12.32 -7.33
N ASN A 111 19.38 12.04 -8.61
CA ASN A 111 20.69 12.19 -9.21
C ASN A 111 21.13 13.65 -9.28
N LEU A 112 20.27 14.53 -9.82
CA LEU A 112 20.62 15.93 -10.04
C LEU A 112 20.68 16.74 -8.74
N ASN A 113 19.83 16.45 -7.76
CA ASN A 113 19.77 17.23 -6.51
C ASN A 113 20.67 16.70 -5.40
N TYR A 114 21.00 15.40 -5.42
CA TYR A 114 21.75 14.74 -4.34
C TYR A 114 22.98 13.97 -4.81
N GLY A 115 23.23 13.88 -6.13
CA GLY A 115 24.33 13.07 -6.67
C GLY A 115 24.11 11.57 -6.54
N TYR A 116 22.88 11.13 -6.26
CA TYR A 116 22.55 9.71 -6.06
C TYR A 116 22.57 8.94 -7.38
N THR A 117 23.29 7.81 -7.41
CA THR A 117 23.47 6.98 -8.62
C THR A 117 22.88 5.57 -8.48
N GLY A 118 22.25 5.25 -7.36
CA GLY A 118 21.87 3.86 -7.03
C GLY A 118 22.99 2.99 -6.46
N GLY A 119 24.24 3.50 -6.44
CA GLY A 119 25.39 2.78 -5.91
C GLY A 119 25.83 1.60 -6.79
N ARG A 120 26.79 0.80 -6.27
CA ARG A 120 27.40 -0.30 -7.04
C ARG A 120 26.44 -1.43 -7.36
N GLU A 121 25.49 -1.72 -6.47
CA GLU A 121 24.54 -2.83 -6.67
C GLU A 121 23.55 -2.53 -7.80
N ALA A 122 23.08 -1.28 -7.92
CA ALA A 122 22.23 -0.88 -9.05
C ALA A 122 22.94 -1.07 -10.39
N LEU A 123 24.21 -0.63 -10.48
CA LEU A 123 25.04 -0.77 -11.67
C LEU A 123 25.32 -2.24 -12.03
N ARG A 124 25.66 -3.09 -11.05
CA ARG A 124 25.87 -4.52 -11.29
C ARG A 124 24.60 -5.21 -11.76
N ARG A 125 23.44 -4.88 -11.18
CA ARG A 125 22.16 -5.44 -11.63
C ARG A 125 21.86 -5.00 -13.05
N GLU A 126 22.07 -3.75 -13.39
CA GLU A 126 21.88 -3.24 -14.76
C GLU A 126 22.77 -3.98 -15.76
N GLU A 127 24.07 -4.07 -15.48
CA GLU A 127 25.02 -4.82 -16.32
C GLU A 127 24.62 -6.29 -16.48
N HIS A 128 24.28 -6.96 -15.39
CA HIS A 128 23.86 -8.35 -15.41
C HIS A 128 22.56 -8.56 -16.20
N TYR A 129 21.55 -7.70 -16.00
CA TYR A 129 20.28 -7.77 -16.71
C TYR A 129 20.46 -7.56 -18.23
N LEU A 130 21.28 -6.58 -18.60
CA LEU A 130 21.60 -6.23 -20.00
C LEU A 130 22.60 -7.17 -20.67
N SER A 131 23.19 -8.12 -19.94
CA SER A 131 24.10 -9.12 -20.52
C SER A 131 23.39 -10.06 -21.51
N THR A 132 22.07 -10.22 -21.35
CA THR A 132 21.22 -11.06 -22.21
C THR A 132 20.56 -10.25 -23.33
N GLU A 133 20.28 -10.90 -24.47
CA GLU A 133 19.56 -10.25 -25.59
C GLU A 133 18.13 -9.89 -25.19
N LEU A 134 17.45 -10.79 -24.47
CA LEU A 134 16.10 -10.55 -23.98
C LEU A 134 16.07 -9.38 -22.98
N GLY A 135 17.11 -9.22 -22.15
CA GLY A 135 17.28 -8.06 -21.27
C GLY A 135 17.39 -6.73 -21.98
N ARG A 136 18.25 -6.65 -23.00
CA ARG A 136 18.40 -5.42 -23.80
C ARG A 136 17.09 -5.04 -24.50
N ARG A 137 16.41 -6.03 -25.08
CA ARG A 137 15.11 -5.83 -25.72
C ARG A 137 14.07 -5.34 -24.72
N HIS A 138 13.91 -6.03 -23.59
CA HIS A 138 12.92 -5.66 -22.57
C HIS A 138 13.14 -4.25 -22.04
N VAL A 139 14.39 -3.87 -21.73
CA VAL A 139 14.71 -2.50 -21.28
C VAL A 139 14.35 -1.47 -22.36
N SER A 140 14.67 -1.74 -23.62
CA SER A 140 14.32 -0.87 -24.75
C SER A 140 12.80 -0.70 -24.90
N ASP A 141 12.05 -1.80 -24.80
CA ASP A 141 10.58 -1.80 -24.87
C ASP A 141 9.97 -0.96 -23.74
N MET A 142 10.49 -1.08 -22.51
CA MET A 142 10.03 -0.29 -21.37
C MET A 142 10.39 1.20 -21.47
N VAL A 143 11.57 1.54 -22.02
CA VAL A 143 11.92 2.93 -22.33
C VAL A 143 10.93 3.49 -23.36
N GLN A 144 10.65 2.74 -24.43
CA GLN A 144 9.68 3.16 -25.45
C GLN A 144 8.28 3.38 -24.87
N ALA A 145 7.81 2.46 -24.04
CA ALA A 145 6.51 2.55 -23.38
C ALA A 145 6.41 3.80 -22.50
N ARG A 146 7.47 4.11 -21.73
CA ARG A 146 7.55 5.34 -20.91
C ARG A 146 7.48 6.59 -21.77
N LEU A 147 8.28 6.68 -22.83
CA LEU A 147 8.33 7.85 -23.71
C LEU A 147 6.98 8.09 -24.41
N ARG A 148 6.36 7.03 -24.95
CA ARG A 148 5.03 7.12 -25.57
C ARG A 148 3.96 7.59 -24.59
N ALA A 149 4.00 7.11 -23.35
CA ALA A 149 3.06 7.55 -22.31
C ALA A 149 3.25 9.03 -21.92
N GLN A 150 4.44 9.59 -22.15
CA GLN A 150 4.73 11.03 -22.00
C GLN A 150 4.39 11.84 -23.27
N GLY A 151 3.88 11.19 -24.32
CA GLY A 151 3.61 11.83 -25.61
C GLY A 151 4.85 12.09 -26.46
N LEU A 152 5.98 11.45 -26.14
CA LEU A 152 7.22 11.55 -26.90
C LEU A 152 7.36 10.35 -27.83
N ASP A 153 7.59 10.61 -29.11
CA ASP A 153 7.90 9.59 -30.12
C ASP A 153 9.31 9.86 -30.67
N LEU A 154 10.29 9.18 -30.07
CA LEU A 154 11.71 9.36 -30.36
C LEU A 154 12.28 8.05 -30.92
N GLU A 155 13.22 8.16 -31.85
CA GLU A 155 14.07 7.02 -32.22
C GLU A 155 14.94 6.60 -31.03
N LEU A 156 14.89 5.31 -30.71
CA LEU A 156 15.63 4.73 -29.58
C LEU A 156 17.09 4.49 -29.98
N SER A 157 17.93 5.50 -29.83
CA SER A 157 19.39 5.29 -29.86
C SER A 157 19.86 4.62 -28.57
N GLU A 158 21.01 3.93 -28.63
CA GLU A 158 21.63 3.29 -27.47
C GLU A 158 21.86 4.27 -26.30
N GLY A 159 22.24 5.52 -26.62
CA GLY A 159 22.42 6.58 -25.63
C GLY A 159 21.12 6.99 -24.94
N VAL A 160 20.01 7.05 -25.68
CA VAL A 160 18.68 7.34 -25.12
C VAL A 160 18.23 6.19 -24.20
N VAL A 161 18.36 4.93 -24.65
CA VAL A 161 18.00 3.77 -23.84
C VAL A 161 18.81 3.74 -22.55
N THR A 162 20.12 3.96 -22.63
CA THR A 162 21.01 3.99 -21.46
C THR A 162 20.61 5.09 -20.48
N ALA A 163 20.36 6.31 -20.95
CA ALA A 163 19.97 7.42 -20.09
C ALA A 163 18.61 7.19 -19.41
N GLN A 164 17.61 6.74 -20.17
CA GLN A 164 16.23 6.57 -19.69
C GLN A 164 16.03 5.32 -18.81
N SER A 165 16.87 4.29 -19.00
CA SER A 165 16.77 3.03 -18.24
C SER A 165 17.41 3.08 -16.86
N ARG A 166 18.25 4.09 -16.54
CA ARG A 166 18.85 4.24 -15.20
C ARG A 166 17.80 4.24 -14.09
N GLY A 167 16.64 4.87 -14.31
CA GLY A 167 15.54 4.86 -13.34
C GLY A 167 14.94 3.46 -13.08
N PHE A 168 15.09 2.51 -14.01
CA PHE A 168 14.69 1.12 -13.76
C PHE A 168 15.64 0.39 -12.81
N PHE A 169 16.89 0.83 -12.69
CA PHE A 169 17.86 0.15 -11.84
C PHE A 169 18.21 0.94 -10.59
N ALA A 170 18.05 2.26 -10.60
CA ALA A 170 18.36 3.15 -9.48
C ALA A 170 17.14 3.94 -8.98
N GLY A 171 15.92 3.63 -9.45
CA GLY A 171 14.70 4.29 -8.99
C GLY A 171 14.44 4.10 -7.50
N CYS A 172 13.68 5.03 -6.92
CA CYS A 172 13.35 5.09 -5.49
C CYS A 172 11.83 5.01 -5.22
N HIS A 173 11.07 4.60 -6.22
CA HIS A 173 9.66 4.28 -6.15
C HIS A 173 9.50 2.83 -6.62
N ASP A 174 9.18 1.92 -5.71
CA ASP A 174 8.99 0.51 -6.03
C ASP A 174 7.53 0.08 -5.89
N VAL A 175 7.14 -0.92 -6.67
CA VAL A 175 5.84 -1.58 -6.66
C VAL A 175 6.05 -3.04 -6.27
N ILE A 176 5.33 -3.50 -5.25
CA ILE A 176 5.31 -4.90 -4.79
C ILE A 176 4.01 -5.54 -5.28
N ILE A 177 4.09 -6.49 -6.19
CA ILE A 177 2.97 -7.06 -6.96
C ILE A 177 2.74 -8.50 -6.52
N ALA A 178 1.51 -8.86 -6.16
CA ALA A 178 1.14 -10.25 -5.88
C ALA A 178 0.92 -11.04 -7.17
N ARG A 179 1.12 -12.36 -7.16
CA ARG A 179 1.00 -13.21 -8.36
C ARG A 179 -0.37 -13.17 -9.03
N ARG A 180 -1.42 -13.31 -8.23
CA ARG A 180 -2.79 -13.55 -8.71
C ARG A 180 -3.53 -12.24 -9.01
N HIS A 181 -4.19 -12.22 -10.17
CA HIS A 181 -5.18 -11.19 -10.51
C HIS A 181 -6.57 -11.57 -9.98
N PHE A 182 -6.96 -12.82 -10.21
CA PHE A 182 -8.20 -13.42 -9.74
C PHE A 182 -7.90 -14.53 -8.72
N VAL A 183 -8.86 -14.85 -7.85
CA VAL A 183 -8.73 -15.99 -6.94
C VAL A 183 -8.62 -17.30 -7.73
N ASP A 184 -8.02 -18.33 -7.12
CA ASP A 184 -7.92 -19.63 -7.76
C ASP A 184 -9.32 -20.21 -8.06
N GLY A 185 -9.53 -20.68 -9.28
CA GLY A 185 -10.84 -21.17 -9.74
C GLY A 185 -11.87 -20.08 -10.10
N ALA A 186 -11.44 -18.82 -10.22
CA ALA A 186 -12.31 -17.75 -10.68
C ALA A 186 -12.91 -18.06 -12.07
N THR A 187 -14.21 -17.82 -12.20
CA THR A 187 -15.00 -17.95 -13.44
C THR A 187 -15.58 -16.61 -13.90
N ARG A 188 -15.52 -15.57 -13.06
CA ARG A 188 -16.09 -14.25 -13.32
C ARG A 188 -15.12 -13.13 -12.97
N THR A 189 -15.23 -12.00 -13.67
CA THR A 189 -14.35 -10.83 -13.50
C THR A 189 -14.44 -10.16 -12.12
N ASP A 190 -15.50 -10.38 -11.33
CA ASP A 190 -15.62 -9.86 -9.96
C ASP A 190 -14.93 -10.70 -8.89
N GLN A 191 -14.36 -11.86 -9.26
CA GLN A 191 -13.65 -12.75 -8.34
C GLN A 191 -12.16 -12.39 -8.23
N LEU A 192 -11.89 -11.13 -7.91
CA LEU A 192 -10.55 -10.55 -7.81
C LEU A 192 -9.76 -11.13 -6.62
N ALA A 193 -8.46 -11.38 -6.83
CA ALA A 193 -7.53 -11.64 -5.76
C ALA A 193 -7.12 -10.31 -5.10
N SER A 194 -7.61 -10.09 -3.88
CA SER A 194 -7.31 -8.93 -3.05
C SER A 194 -6.56 -9.34 -1.78
N SER A 195 -6.11 -8.33 -1.01
CA SER A 195 -5.46 -8.51 0.29
C SER A 195 -6.25 -9.45 1.23
N GLY A 196 -7.58 -9.34 1.23
CA GLY A 196 -8.46 -10.17 2.07
C GLY A 196 -8.66 -11.60 1.58
N THR A 197 -8.34 -11.87 0.31
CA THR A 197 -8.48 -13.22 -0.30
C THR A 197 -7.21 -14.06 -0.23
N LEU A 198 -6.06 -13.45 0.06
CA LEU A 198 -4.83 -14.19 0.32
C LEU A 198 -5.03 -15.13 1.52
N SER A 199 -4.32 -16.25 1.58
CA SER A 199 -4.19 -17.02 2.82
C SER A 199 -3.43 -16.23 3.89
N VAL A 200 -3.45 -16.69 5.14
CA VAL A 200 -2.70 -16.04 6.23
C VAL A 200 -1.20 -16.00 5.92
N ALA A 201 -0.64 -17.12 5.45
CA ALA A 201 0.78 -17.23 5.09
C ALA A 201 1.15 -16.33 3.91
N GLU A 202 0.30 -16.26 2.88
CA GLU A 202 0.54 -15.38 1.73
C GLU A 202 0.48 -13.90 2.10
N HIS A 203 -0.48 -13.49 2.95
CA HIS A 203 -0.55 -12.10 3.37
C HIS A 203 0.63 -11.72 4.28
N GLU A 204 1.05 -12.60 5.19
CA GLU A 204 2.29 -12.41 5.96
C GLU A 204 3.50 -12.26 5.04
N ALA A 205 3.64 -13.12 4.04
CA ALA A 205 4.71 -13.02 3.06
C ALA A 205 4.67 -11.68 2.29
N PHE A 206 3.48 -11.21 1.89
CA PHE A 206 3.31 -9.93 1.22
C PHE A 206 3.72 -8.74 2.10
N VAL A 207 3.35 -8.78 3.39
CA VAL A 207 3.77 -7.78 4.40
C VAL A 207 5.28 -7.80 4.59
N ARG A 208 5.91 -8.99 4.73
CA ARG A 208 7.36 -9.12 4.89
C ARG A 208 8.12 -8.62 3.66
N ALA A 209 7.68 -8.94 2.46
CA ALA A 209 8.23 -8.40 1.20
C ALA A 209 8.14 -6.86 1.14
N THR A 210 7.04 -6.30 1.63
CA THR A 210 6.84 -4.85 1.71
C THR A 210 7.78 -4.19 2.73
N ILE A 211 7.95 -4.79 3.91
CA ILE A 211 8.89 -4.33 4.94
C ILE A 211 10.34 -4.38 4.43
N ALA A 212 10.74 -5.48 3.81
CA ALA A 212 12.08 -5.65 3.22
C ALA A 212 12.33 -4.61 2.11
N THR A 213 11.32 -4.35 1.27
CA THR A 213 11.39 -3.29 0.25
C THR A 213 11.64 -1.92 0.86
N ALA A 214 10.89 -1.56 1.91
CA ALA A 214 11.06 -0.29 2.59
C ALA A 214 12.44 -0.15 3.26
N GLN A 215 12.91 -1.21 3.93
CA GLN A 215 14.24 -1.25 4.53
C GLN A 215 15.33 -1.02 3.49
N GLN A 216 15.23 -1.70 2.34
CA GLN A 216 16.20 -1.56 1.26
C GLN A 216 16.19 -0.16 0.66
N LEU A 217 15.03 0.48 0.50
CA LEU A 217 14.95 1.87 0.01
C LEU A 217 15.67 2.87 0.93
N TYR A 218 15.62 2.66 2.25
CA TYR A 218 16.41 3.47 3.20
C TYR A 218 17.91 3.13 3.12
N ALA A 219 18.27 1.86 2.96
CA ALA A 219 19.66 1.43 2.89
C ALA A 219 20.36 1.90 1.60
N ASP A 220 19.65 1.86 0.47
CA ASP A 220 20.18 2.22 -0.85
C ASP A 220 20.42 3.73 -0.96
N ASN A 221 19.47 4.54 -0.49
CA ASN A 221 19.50 5.99 -0.68
C ASN A 221 19.66 6.74 0.66
N PRO A 222 20.87 7.23 0.99
CA PRO A 222 21.12 7.94 2.25
C PRO A 222 20.37 9.28 2.38
N HIS A 223 19.82 9.81 1.28
CA HIS A 223 19.02 11.04 1.28
C HIS A 223 17.53 10.77 1.57
N ALA A 224 17.09 9.51 1.56
CA ALA A 224 15.73 9.14 1.92
C ALA A 224 15.46 9.41 3.41
N ARG A 225 14.57 10.37 3.70
CA ARG A 225 14.17 10.71 5.07
C ARG A 225 12.92 9.96 5.52
N TYR A 226 12.12 9.52 4.56
CA TYR A 226 10.97 8.66 4.84
C TYR A 226 10.64 7.79 3.63
N VAL A 227 10.11 6.59 3.85
CA VAL A 227 9.52 5.76 2.79
C VAL A 227 8.02 5.72 3.01
N SER A 228 7.23 6.23 2.07
CA SER A 228 5.77 6.15 2.13
C SER A 228 5.31 4.82 1.55
N ILE A 229 4.60 4.01 2.33
CA ILE A 229 4.08 2.70 1.91
C ILE A 229 2.55 2.79 1.84
N PHE A 230 1.97 2.40 0.70
CA PHE A 230 0.53 2.44 0.51
C PHE A 230 0.03 1.43 -0.54
N GLN A 231 -1.26 1.13 -0.50
CA GLN A 231 -2.00 0.39 -1.52
C GLN A 231 -3.21 1.21 -1.95
N ASN A 232 -3.41 1.33 -3.25
CA ASN A 232 -4.66 1.83 -3.82
C ASN A 232 -5.37 0.63 -4.44
N TRP A 233 -6.61 0.37 -4.01
CA TRP A 233 -7.40 -0.76 -4.48
C TRP A 233 -8.67 -0.27 -5.18
N LEU A 234 -8.81 -0.66 -6.46
CA LEU A 234 -9.84 -0.21 -7.41
C LEU A 234 -9.78 1.28 -7.80
N ALA A 235 -10.38 1.59 -8.95
CA ALA A 235 -10.30 2.90 -9.59
C ALA A 235 -10.76 4.08 -8.68
N PRO A 236 -11.84 4.00 -7.88
CA PRO A 236 -12.25 5.10 -6.99
C PRO A 236 -11.23 5.43 -5.90
N ALA A 237 -10.35 4.48 -5.55
CA ALA A 237 -9.24 4.71 -4.63
C ALA A 237 -7.95 5.21 -5.32
N GLY A 238 -7.95 5.30 -6.66
CA GLY A 238 -6.81 5.75 -7.46
C GLY A 238 -5.90 4.61 -7.92
N ALA A 239 -6.39 3.37 -8.00
CA ALA A 239 -5.65 2.27 -8.59
C ALA A 239 -5.73 2.31 -10.12
N SER A 240 -4.60 2.20 -10.82
CA SER A 240 -4.57 2.05 -12.28
C SER A 240 -4.89 0.63 -12.74
N PHE A 241 -4.58 -0.37 -11.89
CA PHE A 241 -4.89 -1.78 -12.14
C PHE A 241 -5.66 -2.35 -10.95
N GLU A 242 -6.65 -3.20 -11.23
CA GLU A 242 -7.36 -4.03 -10.25
C GLU A 242 -6.59 -5.31 -9.89
N HIS A 243 -5.25 -5.23 -9.91
CA HIS A 243 -4.33 -6.31 -9.56
C HIS A 243 -3.65 -5.95 -8.24
N LEU A 244 -3.59 -6.87 -7.27
CA LEU A 244 -3.09 -6.57 -5.93
C LEU A 244 -1.61 -6.13 -5.95
N HIS A 245 -1.37 -4.89 -5.51
CA HIS A 245 -0.01 -4.35 -5.39
C HIS A 245 0.08 -3.29 -4.28
N LYS A 246 1.27 -3.15 -3.70
CA LYS A 246 1.66 -2.05 -2.81
C LYS A 246 2.71 -1.19 -3.49
N GLN A 247 2.80 0.07 -3.09
CA GLN A 247 3.81 1.02 -3.53
C GLN A 247 4.64 1.47 -2.33
N ALA A 248 5.94 1.58 -2.52
CA ALA A 248 6.89 2.10 -1.54
C ALA A 248 7.72 3.21 -2.19
N VAL A 249 7.61 4.42 -1.66
CA VAL A 249 8.18 5.63 -2.26
C VAL A 249 9.11 6.30 -1.28
N ALA A 250 10.41 6.35 -1.57
CA ALA A 250 11.33 7.17 -0.79
C ALA A 250 11.06 8.66 -1.04
N ILE A 251 11.10 9.47 0.02
CA ILE A 251 11.01 10.92 -0.03
C ILE A 251 12.13 11.54 0.81
N ASP A 252 12.62 12.69 0.35
CA ASP A 252 13.78 13.39 0.91
C ASP A 252 13.45 14.26 2.14
N ARG A 253 12.19 14.27 2.56
CA ARG A 253 11.73 15.04 3.71
C ARG A 253 10.53 14.40 4.38
N LEU A 254 10.40 14.63 5.68
CA LEU A 254 9.20 14.30 6.42
C LEU A 254 8.07 15.26 6.03
N SER A 255 6.86 14.73 5.82
CA SER A 255 5.69 15.57 5.53
C SER A 255 5.40 16.55 6.69
N ARG A 256 4.78 17.69 6.38
CA ARG A 256 4.36 18.66 7.42
C ARG A 256 3.47 18.02 8.49
N ARG A 257 2.65 17.02 8.10
CA ARG A 257 1.83 16.24 9.02
C ARG A 257 2.71 15.42 9.97
N MET A 258 3.64 14.64 9.45
CA MET A 258 4.57 13.83 10.24
C MET A 258 5.39 14.70 11.20
N GLN A 259 5.91 15.85 10.73
CA GLN A 259 6.65 16.78 11.60
C GLN A 259 5.83 17.28 12.79
N ARG A 260 4.54 17.58 12.59
CA ARG A 260 3.63 17.98 13.68
C ARG A 260 3.33 16.82 14.63
N GLU A 261 3.09 15.62 14.10
CA GLU A 261 2.89 14.42 14.92
C GLU A 261 4.12 14.12 15.78
N LEU A 262 5.33 14.14 15.21
CA LEU A 262 6.58 13.95 15.95
C LEU A 262 6.81 15.02 17.02
N LYS A 263 6.42 16.28 16.76
CA LYS A 263 6.48 17.34 17.78
C LYS A 263 5.55 17.07 18.96
N LYS A 264 4.37 16.51 18.72
CA LYS A 264 3.43 16.09 19.77
C LYS A 264 4.00 14.87 20.53
N LEU A 265 4.45 13.86 19.81
CA LEU A 265 5.01 12.63 20.38
C LEU A 265 6.20 12.90 21.32
N ARG A 266 7.10 13.83 20.97
CA ARG A 266 8.22 14.21 21.85
C ARG A 266 7.77 14.83 23.18
N LYS A 267 6.58 15.43 23.21
CA LYS A 267 5.99 16.02 24.43
C LYS A 267 5.13 15.02 25.19
N GLU A 268 4.48 14.12 24.47
CA GLU A 268 3.53 13.13 24.98
C GLU A 268 3.91 11.75 24.38
N PRO A 269 4.89 11.04 24.98
CA PRO A 269 5.40 9.79 24.41
C PRO A 269 4.35 8.68 24.29
N ASP A 270 3.28 8.73 25.09
CA ASP A 270 2.16 7.78 25.10
C ASP A 270 1.05 8.13 24.09
N ILE A 271 1.19 9.21 23.31
CA ILE A 271 0.09 9.79 22.52
C ILE A 271 -0.57 8.80 21.56
N TYR A 272 0.20 7.92 20.92
CA TYR A 272 -0.35 6.92 19.99
C TYR A 272 -1.19 5.87 20.70
N ARG A 273 -0.76 5.43 21.87
CA ARG A 273 -1.51 4.48 22.71
C ARG A 273 -2.79 5.12 23.25
N ARG A 274 -2.68 6.31 23.85
CA ARG A 274 -3.78 7.02 24.50
C ARG A 274 -4.85 7.54 23.54
N LEU A 275 -4.44 8.09 22.38
CA LEU A 275 -5.35 8.67 21.39
C LEU A 275 -5.72 7.71 20.24
N GLY A 276 -5.13 6.50 20.21
CA GLY A 276 -5.52 5.42 19.30
C GLY A 276 -6.27 4.30 20.04
N PRO A 277 -5.61 3.17 20.39
CA PRO A 277 -6.28 2.01 20.99
C PRO A 277 -7.07 2.27 22.27
N GLU A 278 -6.58 3.10 23.20
CA GLU A 278 -7.29 3.35 24.46
C GLU A 278 -8.53 4.23 24.26
N LEU A 279 -8.41 5.26 23.40
CA LEU A 279 -9.55 6.07 22.99
C LEU A 279 -10.61 5.20 22.29
N ALA A 280 -10.19 4.30 21.40
CA ALA A 280 -11.09 3.36 20.73
C ALA A 280 -11.84 2.47 21.74
N ARG A 281 -11.16 1.94 22.77
CA ARG A 281 -11.82 1.17 23.84
C ARG A 281 -12.85 1.99 24.60
N ARG A 282 -12.51 3.21 25.00
CA ARG A 282 -13.44 4.09 25.73
C ARG A 282 -14.72 4.36 24.95
N HIS A 283 -14.64 4.41 23.62
CA HIS A 283 -15.80 4.62 22.75
C HIS A 283 -16.40 3.33 22.18
N GLY A 284 -15.93 2.13 22.56
CA GLY A 284 -16.46 0.86 22.05
C GLY A 284 -16.17 0.60 20.57
N LEU A 285 -15.06 1.10 20.04
CA LEU A 285 -14.71 1.07 18.61
C LEU A 285 -13.76 -0.07 18.22
N VAL A 286 -13.39 -0.95 19.17
CA VAL A 286 -12.53 -2.10 18.89
C VAL A 286 -13.26 -3.11 18.00
N ILE A 287 -12.56 -3.53 16.94
CA ILE A 287 -13.04 -4.52 15.97
C ILE A 287 -12.46 -5.89 16.32
N ALA A 288 -11.14 -6.00 16.43
CA ALA A 288 -10.43 -7.25 16.73
C ALA A 288 -9.09 -6.95 17.40
N GLU A 289 -8.61 -7.90 18.21
CA GLU A 289 -7.34 -7.78 18.92
C GLU A 289 -6.73 -9.18 19.09
N ASN A 290 -5.41 -9.30 18.87
CA ASN A 290 -4.63 -10.50 19.18
C ASN A 290 -3.48 -10.13 20.13
N GLU A 291 -2.46 -10.97 20.30
CA GLU A 291 -1.40 -10.73 21.27
C GLU A 291 -0.65 -9.43 20.97
N HIS A 292 -0.24 -9.24 19.71
CA HIS A 292 0.67 -8.16 19.32
C HIS A 292 0.04 -7.01 18.53
N ALA A 293 -1.23 -7.09 18.16
CA ALA A 293 -1.90 -6.06 17.36
C ALA A 293 -3.36 -5.82 17.75
N ILE A 294 -3.89 -4.66 17.33
CA ILE A 294 -5.29 -4.27 17.53
C ILE A 294 -5.83 -3.52 16.30
N ALA A 295 -7.05 -3.87 15.89
CA ALA A 295 -7.84 -3.19 14.87
C ALA A 295 -9.05 -2.47 15.50
N PHE A 296 -9.31 -1.23 15.08
CA PHE A 296 -10.43 -0.43 15.56
C PHE A 296 -10.93 0.56 14.51
N ALA A 297 -12.20 0.96 14.61
CA ALA A 297 -12.73 2.03 13.76
C ALA A 297 -12.09 3.37 14.14
N GLY A 298 -11.47 4.01 13.16
CA GLY A 298 -10.70 5.22 13.35
C GLY A 298 -11.56 6.48 13.44
N ILE A 299 -11.09 7.46 14.21
CA ILE A 299 -11.80 8.72 14.46
C ILE A 299 -11.25 9.83 13.57
N GLY A 300 -12.14 10.53 12.87
CA GLY A 300 -11.80 11.75 12.11
C GLY A 300 -11.00 11.50 10.83
N HIS A 301 -11.05 10.29 10.27
CA HIS A 301 -10.52 10.04 8.93
C HIS A 301 -11.45 10.62 7.86
N ARG A 302 -10.88 11.22 6.82
CA ARG A 302 -11.62 11.84 5.69
C ARG A 302 -12.63 10.91 5.02
N TYR A 303 -12.42 9.61 5.15
CA TYR A 303 -13.23 8.51 4.67
C TYR A 303 -13.44 7.54 5.84
N PRO A 304 -14.51 6.74 5.88
CA PRO A 304 -14.64 5.67 6.87
C PRO A 304 -13.37 4.81 6.88
N GLY A 305 -12.73 4.70 8.04
CA GLY A 305 -11.37 4.20 8.15
C GLY A 305 -11.19 3.28 9.34
N ILE A 306 -10.37 2.25 9.16
CA ILE A 306 -10.02 1.25 10.18
C ILE A 306 -8.52 1.36 10.42
N ASP A 307 -8.16 1.59 11.68
CA ASP A 307 -6.78 1.64 12.15
C ASP A 307 -6.35 0.25 12.64
N VAL A 308 -5.19 -0.23 12.21
CA VAL A 308 -4.57 -1.48 12.69
C VAL A 308 -3.17 -1.18 13.23
N TYR A 309 -2.98 -1.34 14.54
CA TYR A 309 -1.76 -0.93 15.26
C TYR A 309 -1.02 -2.16 15.75
N THR A 310 0.32 -2.15 15.69
CA THR A 310 1.13 -2.99 16.58
C THR A 310 1.01 -2.46 18.01
N LYS A 311 1.08 -3.36 19.00
CA LYS A 311 1.12 -3.01 20.43
C LYS A 311 2.52 -2.68 20.93
N VAL A 312 3.52 -2.94 20.09
CA VAL A 312 4.92 -2.56 20.31
C VAL A 312 5.32 -1.48 19.31
N ASP A 313 6.25 -0.65 19.71
CA ASP A 313 6.81 0.41 18.89
C ASP A 313 8.12 -0.06 18.24
N GLY A 314 8.46 0.51 17.10
CA GLY A 314 9.71 0.22 16.41
C GLY A 314 9.67 0.49 14.92
N VAL A 315 10.83 0.42 14.27
CA VAL A 315 10.89 0.40 12.81
C VAL A 315 10.47 -0.99 12.30
N PRO A 316 9.76 -1.09 11.15
CA PRO A 316 9.09 -2.33 10.79
C PRO A 316 9.98 -3.57 10.63
N TRP A 317 11.23 -3.40 10.17
CA TRP A 317 12.19 -4.50 9.98
C TRP A 317 12.95 -4.91 11.25
N GLU A 318 12.77 -4.20 12.36
CA GLU A 318 13.31 -4.56 13.68
C GLU A 318 12.27 -5.22 14.59
N LEU A 319 11.00 -5.24 14.17
CA LEU A 319 9.93 -5.90 14.91
C LEU A 319 10.13 -7.42 14.89
N ALA A 320 9.80 -8.08 16.00
CA ALA A 320 9.85 -9.53 16.09
C ALA A 320 8.91 -10.18 15.06
N PRO A 321 9.27 -11.35 14.48
CA PRO A 321 8.47 -12.00 13.44
C PRO A 321 7.00 -12.24 13.84
N GLU A 322 6.76 -12.64 15.09
CA GLU A 322 5.43 -12.85 15.67
C GLU A 322 4.57 -11.58 15.70
N VAL A 323 5.18 -10.42 15.93
CA VAL A 323 4.49 -9.12 15.89
C VAL A 323 4.03 -8.81 14.47
N VAL A 324 4.91 -9.02 13.48
CA VAL A 324 4.59 -8.78 12.06
C VAL A 324 3.50 -9.73 11.59
N ARG A 325 3.57 -11.01 11.97
CA ARG A 325 2.55 -12.02 11.66
C ARG A 325 1.19 -11.64 12.24
N ASP A 326 1.14 -11.31 13.52
CA ASP A 326 -0.11 -10.95 14.21
C ASP A 326 -0.73 -9.66 13.66
N TRP A 327 0.10 -8.67 13.35
CA TRP A 327 -0.35 -7.44 12.71
C TRP A 327 -0.87 -7.69 11.29
N SER A 328 -0.13 -8.47 10.50
CA SER A 328 -0.55 -8.94 9.17
C SER A 328 -1.90 -9.65 9.21
N ALA A 329 -2.12 -10.54 10.18
CA ALA A 329 -3.36 -11.26 10.35
C ALA A 329 -4.57 -10.33 10.57
N LEU A 330 -4.42 -9.26 11.36
CA LEU A 330 -5.49 -8.28 11.54
C LEU A 330 -5.71 -7.43 10.28
N VAL A 331 -4.65 -6.99 9.60
CA VAL A 331 -4.79 -6.25 8.32
C VAL A 331 -5.54 -7.09 7.29
N ARG A 332 -5.17 -8.37 7.14
CA ARG A 332 -5.86 -9.33 6.28
C ARG A 332 -7.32 -9.51 6.67
N THR A 333 -7.59 -9.69 7.96
CA THR A 333 -8.95 -9.89 8.49
C THR A 333 -9.85 -8.69 8.18
N VAL A 334 -9.32 -7.47 8.35
CA VAL A 334 -10.05 -6.24 8.00
C VAL A 334 -10.34 -6.18 6.50
N HIS A 335 -9.39 -6.54 5.64
CA HIS A 335 -9.62 -6.60 4.19
C HIS A 335 -10.61 -7.69 3.79
N ALA A 336 -10.56 -8.86 4.42
CA ALA A 336 -11.50 -9.94 4.17
C ALA A 336 -12.94 -9.53 4.54
N ALA A 337 -13.10 -8.85 5.68
CA ALA A 337 -14.38 -8.30 6.11
C ALA A 337 -14.84 -7.10 5.25
N THR A 338 -13.91 -6.31 4.73
CA THR A 338 -14.21 -5.22 3.78
C THR A 338 -14.70 -5.78 2.43
N GLY A 339 -14.10 -6.88 1.96
CA GLY A 339 -14.42 -7.53 0.70
C GLY A 339 -13.66 -6.92 -0.51
N PRO A 340 -13.39 -7.72 -1.56
CA PRO A 340 -12.57 -7.31 -2.70
C PRO A 340 -13.22 -6.24 -3.58
N LEU A 341 -14.53 -5.99 -3.45
CA LEU A 341 -15.26 -5.05 -4.30
C LEU A 341 -15.41 -3.64 -3.71
N VAL A 342 -14.90 -3.43 -2.49
CA VAL A 342 -14.90 -2.11 -1.85
C VAL A 342 -13.58 -1.41 -2.16
N PRO A 343 -13.59 -0.24 -2.83
CA PRO A 343 -12.36 0.51 -3.07
C PRO A 343 -11.73 0.96 -1.77
N THR A 344 -10.42 0.72 -1.62
CA THR A 344 -9.71 1.10 -0.40
C THR A 344 -8.37 1.76 -0.67
N ASN A 345 -8.00 2.69 0.21
CA ASN A 345 -6.59 3.01 0.42
C ASN A 345 -6.12 2.35 1.71
N GLU A 346 -4.98 1.66 1.66
CA GLU A 346 -4.26 1.23 2.84
C GLU A 346 -3.00 2.08 2.94
N GLU A 347 -2.86 2.86 4.01
CA GLU A 347 -1.72 3.76 4.23
C GLU A 347 -0.95 3.31 5.46
N TRP A 348 0.37 3.08 5.33
CA TRP A 348 1.19 2.71 6.48
C TRP A 348 1.87 3.94 7.10
N HIS A 349 1.93 3.92 8.42
CA HIS A 349 2.67 4.87 9.23
C HIS A 349 3.62 4.09 10.14
N HIS A 350 4.91 4.41 10.06
CA HIS A 350 5.94 3.79 10.87
C HIS A 350 6.92 4.81 11.38
N GLN A 351 7.72 4.40 12.37
CA GLN A 351 8.82 5.19 12.90
C GLN A 351 9.84 5.51 11.80
N PRO A 352 10.17 6.79 11.52
CA PRO A 352 11.28 7.11 10.63
C PRO A 352 12.60 6.61 11.25
N PRO A 353 13.47 5.92 10.49
CA PRO A 353 14.71 5.38 11.03
C PRO A 353 15.67 6.48 11.48
N GLY A 354 16.48 6.18 12.51
CA GLY A 354 17.53 7.08 13.00
C GLY A 354 17.03 8.31 13.80
N LEU A 355 15.73 8.48 14.01
CA LEU A 355 15.22 9.55 14.87
C LEU A 355 15.24 9.14 16.35
N THR A 356 16.01 9.86 17.16
CA THR A 356 16.07 9.68 18.61
C THR A 356 14.87 10.32 19.32
N GLY A 357 14.50 9.76 20.48
CA GLY A 357 13.41 10.28 21.33
C GLY A 357 12.01 10.17 20.73
N VAL A 358 11.84 9.28 19.76
CA VAL A 358 10.60 9.00 19.04
C VAL A 358 10.43 7.49 19.04
N SER A 359 9.32 7.01 19.60
CA SER A 359 8.89 5.62 19.50
C SER A 359 7.46 5.62 18.96
N ALA A 360 7.23 4.88 17.88
CA ALA A 360 5.93 4.83 17.25
C ALA A 360 5.59 3.40 16.80
N PRO A 361 4.31 2.99 16.90
CA PRO A 361 3.89 1.70 16.40
C PRO A 361 3.89 1.69 14.88
N LEU A 362 4.00 0.50 14.29
CA LEU A 362 3.60 0.28 12.91
C LEU A 362 2.07 0.31 12.84
N ARG A 363 1.54 1.12 11.93
CA ARG A 363 0.10 1.33 11.79
C ARG A 363 -0.30 1.28 10.33
N ALA A 364 -1.41 0.63 10.03
CA ALA A 364 -2.11 0.74 8.75
C ALA A 364 -3.44 1.44 8.97
N VAL A 365 -3.81 2.34 8.05
CA VAL A 365 -5.15 2.92 7.98
C VAL A 365 -5.81 2.45 6.70
N ILE A 366 -6.85 1.63 6.81
CA ILE A 366 -7.64 1.10 5.69
C ILE A 366 -8.87 1.98 5.54
N LYS A 367 -8.91 2.80 4.48
CA LYS A 367 -9.95 3.80 4.22
C LYS A 367 -10.85 3.36 3.07
N TRP A 368 -12.16 3.29 3.31
CA TRP A 368 -13.15 2.94 2.30
C TRP A 368 -13.47 4.15 1.43
N ARG A 369 -13.08 4.10 0.15
CA ARG A 369 -13.23 5.18 -0.83
C ARG A 369 -14.61 5.13 -1.50
N ILE A 370 -15.64 5.35 -0.68
CA ILE A 370 -17.05 5.14 -1.04
C ILE A 370 -17.85 6.45 -1.21
N ASN A 371 -17.22 7.59 -0.93
CA ASN A 371 -17.73 8.93 -1.14
C ASN A 371 -16.70 9.76 -1.93
N THR A 372 -17.17 10.71 -2.72
CA THR A 372 -16.34 11.69 -3.43
C THR A 372 -16.54 13.05 -2.77
N PRO A 373 -15.49 13.68 -2.21
CA PRO A 373 -15.60 15.03 -1.65
C PRO A 373 -16.12 16.02 -2.70
N ALA A 374 -16.97 16.95 -2.28
CA ALA A 374 -17.58 17.96 -3.14
C ALA A 374 -17.23 19.38 -2.66
N GLY A 375 -17.97 20.38 -3.15
CA GLY A 375 -17.69 21.79 -2.88
C GLY A 375 -17.74 22.18 -1.40
N PHE A 376 -18.55 21.49 -0.58
CA PHE A 376 -18.62 21.75 0.86
C PHE A 376 -17.30 21.40 1.56
N GLU A 377 -16.77 20.20 1.31
CA GLU A 377 -15.52 19.74 1.89
C GLU A 377 -14.35 20.60 1.43
N GLY A 378 -14.33 20.99 0.14
CA GLY A 378 -13.30 21.88 -0.41
C GLY A 378 -13.31 23.29 0.20
N GLY A 379 -14.49 23.86 0.44
CA GLY A 379 -14.63 25.24 0.95
C GLY A 379 -14.46 25.37 2.47
N THR A 380 -14.76 24.32 3.25
CA THR A 380 -14.75 24.37 4.72
C THR A 380 -13.58 23.62 5.36
N GLY A 381 -13.03 22.61 4.68
CA GLY A 381 -12.08 21.67 5.27
C GLY A 381 -12.74 20.64 6.21
N VAL A 382 -14.06 20.66 6.36
CA VAL A 382 -14.85 19.66 7.09
C VAL A 382 -15.31 18.57 6.13
N PHE A 383 -14.99 17.32 6.43
CA PHE A 383 -15.38 16.18 5.58
C PHE A 383 -16.73 15.60 6.01
N VAL A 384 -17.50 15.06 5.07
CA VAL A 384 -18.78 14.40 5.37
C VAL A 384 -18.72 12.93 4.99
N ASN A 385 -18.96 12.06 5.98
CA ASN A 385 -19.05 10.62 5.80
C ASN A 385 -20.50 10.13 5.91
N THR A 386 -20.80 9.02 5.24
CA THR A 386 -22.10 8.34 5.31
C THR A 386 -22.14 7.28 6.40
N ILE A 387 -20.98 6.86 6.92
CA ILE A 387 -20.83 5.83 7.95
C ILE A 387 -20.05 6.45 9.11
N ASP A 388 -20.62 6.42 10.32
CA ASP A 388 -19.92 6.80 11.55
C ASP A 388 -19.05 5.65 12.09
N PRO A 389 -18.10 5.92 13.01
CA PRO A 389 -17.17 4.90 13.48
C PRO A 389 -17.83 3.69 14.16
N TRP A 390 -18.97 3.86 14.85
CA TRP A 390 -19.68 2.75 15.49
C TRP A 390 -20.32 1.84 14.44
N THR A 391 -21.05 2.44 13.50
CA THR A 391 -21.66 1.69 12.38
C THR A 391 -20.60 0.97 11.54
N LEU A 392 -19.43 1.59 11.32
CA LEU A 392 -18.31 0.94 10.62
C LEU A 392 -17.80 -0.27 11.41
N ARG A 393 -17.58 -0.10 12.72
CA ARG A 393 -17.14 -1.20 13.60
C ARG A 393 -18.11 -2.36 13.57
N ASP A 394 -19.42 -2.11 13.71
CA ASP A 394 -20.43 -3.16 13.75
C ASP A 394 -20.47 -3.94 12.44
N ARG A 395 -20.50 -3.25 11.29
CA ARG A 395 -20.45 -3.90 9.96
C ARG A 395 -19.25 -4.82 9.78
N VAL A 396 -18.08 -4.40 10.27
CA VAL A 396 -16.85 -5.19 10.11
C VAL A 396 -16.86 -6.37 11.08
N VAL A 397 -17.31 -6.18 12.31
CA VAL A 397 -17.39 -7.28 13.31
C VAL A 397 -18.38 -8.34 12.88
N ASP A 398 -19.58 -7.94 12.43
CA ASP A 398 -20.60 -8.86 11.92
C ASP A 398 -20.03 -9.69 10.77
N ARG A 399 -19.33 -9.03 9.83
CA ARG A 399 -18.72 -9.72 8.70
C ARG A 399 -17.56 -10.63 9.08
N ILE A 400 -16.78 -10.30 10.12
CA ILE A 400 -15.74 -11.19 10.65
C ILE A 400 -16.39 -12.45 11.24
N ALA A 401 -17.47 -12.31 12.00
CA ALA A 401 -18.20 -13.44 12.57
C ALA A 401 -18.73 -14.37 11.46
N ASP A 402 -19.31 -13.80 10.39
CA ASP A 402 -19.77 -14.56 9.21
C ASP A 402 -18.66 -15.35 8.50
N LEU A 403 -17.40 -14.89 8.57
CA LEU A 403 -16.26 -15.54 7.92
C LEU A 403 -15.64 -16.65 8.80
N GLN A 404 -16.00 -16.71 10.08
CA GLN A 404 -15.54 -17.74 11.02
C GLN A 404 -16.50 -18.92 11.12
N HIS A 405 -17.72 -18.77 10.62
CA HIS A 405 -18.74 -19.81 10.46
C HIS A 405 -18.77 -20.33 9.02
#